data_AF-A0A936LHT2-F1
#
_entry.id   AF-A0A936LHT2-F1
#
_cell.length_a   1.000
_cell.length_b   1.000
_cell.length_c   1.000
_cell.angle_alpha   90.00
_cell.angle_beta   90.00
_cell.angle_gamma   90.00
#
_symmetry.space_group_name_H-M   'P 1'
#
loop_
_entity.id
_entity.type
_entity.pdbx_description
1 polymer ?
#
loop_
_entity_poly.entity_id
_entity_poly.type
_entity_poly.pdbx_seq_one_letter_code
_entity_poly.pdbx_strand_id
1 'polypeptide(L)' 'MASLAGHMLRNRIDPWVTIDLLQAWNRARCEPPLPDNEIMKTVRSIARREVERRERRDAR' A
#
# COMPACT_ATOMS: atom_id res chain seq x y z
N MET A 1 8.53 3.14 -0.12
CA MET A 1 7.06 3.14 -0.20
C MET A 1 6.44 1.76 -0.43
N ALA A 2 6.73 1.08 -1.55
CA ALA A 2 6.05 -0.19 -1.89
C ALA A 2 6.16 -1.28 -0.80
N SER A 3 7.33 -1.45 -0.17
CA SER A 3 7.52 -2.41 0.92
C SER A 3 6.64 -2.10 2.13
N LEU A 4 6.54 -0.82 2.52
CA LEU A 4 5.70 -0.37 3.64
C LEU A 4 4.21 -0.58 3.34
N ALA A 5 3.76 -0.24 2.13
CA ALA A 5 2.41 -0.52 1.67
C ALA A 5 2.07 -2.02 1.71
N GLY A 6 2.98 -2.87 1.21
CA GLY A 6 2.84 -4.32 1.26
C GLY A 6 2.78 -4.86 2.68
N HIS A 7 3.61 -4.34 3.58
CA HIS A 7 3.57 -4.71 4.99
C HIS A 7 2.21 -4.38 5.64
N MET A 8 1.69 -3.16 5.44
CA MET A 8 0.41 -2.73 6.01
C MET A 8 -0.75 -3.58 5.48
N LEU A 9 -0.85 -3.75 4.16
CA LEU A 9 -1.92 -4.51 3.53
C LEU A 9 -1.86 -6.00 3.92
N ARG A 10 -0.67 -6.59 4.02
CA ARG A 10 -0.50 -7.97 4.48
C ARG A 10 -0.99 -8.17 5.92
N ASN A 11 -0.86 -7.15 6.76
CA ASN A 11 -1.35 -7.13 8.14
C ASN A 11 -2.81 -6.65 8.27
N ARG A 12 -3.60 -6.67 7.18
CA ARG A 12 -5.04 -6.37 7.17
C ARG A 12 -5.38 -4.91 7.53
N ILE A 13 -4.41 -4.00 7.44
CA ILE A 13 -4.72 -2.57 7.53
C ILE A 13 -5.57 -2.18 6.32
N ASP A 14 -6.61 -1.39 6.57
CA ASP A 14 -7.50 -0.89 5.53
C ASP A 14 -6.71 -0.14 4.43
N PRO A 15 -7.04 -0.33 3.13
CA PRO A 15 -6.31 0.32 2.05
C PRO A 15 -6.35 1.86 2.07
N TRP A 16 -7.44 2.47 2.55
CA TRP A 16 -7.55 3.93 2.65
C TRP A 16 -6.68 4.45 3.79
N VAL A 17 -6.71 3.78 4.95
CA VAL A 17 -5.78 4.08 6.06
C VAL A 17 -4.32 3.93 5.62
N THR A 18 -4.02 2.92 4.80
CA THR A 18 -2.68 2.71 4.22
C THR A 18 -2.25 3.90 3.34
N ILE A 19 -3.17 4.47 2.55
CA ILE A 19 -2.90 5.66 1.73
C ILE A 19 -2.56 6.85 2.63
N ASP A 20 -3.38 7.12 3.64
CA ASP A 20 -3.19 8.27 4.54
C ASP A 20 -1.84 8.19 5.27
N LEU A 21 -1.51 7.00 5.81
CA LEU A 21 -0.24 6.76 6.47
C LEU A 21 0.96 6.91 5.52
N LEU A 22 0.83 6.45 4.27
CA LEU A 22 1.89 6.62 3.28
C LEU A 22 2.03 8.06 2.82
N GLN A 23 0.95 8.83 2.71
CA GLN A 23 1.02 10.26 2.41
C GLN A 23 1.74 11.02 3.52
N ALA A 24 1.40 10.74 4.78
CA ALA A 24 2.08 11.31 5.94
C ALA A 24 3.57 10.94 5.95
N TRP A 25 3.88 9.66 5.71
CA TRP A 25 5.27 9.18 5.63
C TRP A 25 6.04 9.84 4.47
N ASN A 26 5.42 9.97 3.30
CA ASN A 26 6.01 10.60 2.12
C ASN A 26 6.46 12.03 2.42
N ARG A 27 5.53 12.83 2.96
CA ARG A 27 5.78 14.24 3.27
C ARG A 27 6.82 14.40 4.39
N ALA A 28 6.87 13.48 5.34
CA ALA A 28 7.79 13.55 6.46
C ALA A 28 9.20 13.03 6.17
N ARG A 29 9.37 12.12 5.20
CA ARG A 29 10.62 11.34 5.04
C ARG A 29 11.13 11.17 3.61
N CYS A 30 10.43 11.66 2.59
CA CYS A 30 10.88 11.60 1.20
C CYS A 30 11.13 13.01 0.66
N GLU A 31 12.31 13.23 0.07
CA GLU A 31 12.71 14.49 -0.55
C GLU A 31 13.22 14.22 -1.99
N PRO A 32 12.56 14.72 -3.04
CA PRO A 32 11.26 15.40 -2.99
C PRO A 32 10.11 14.42 -2.66
N PRO A 33 9.00 14.91 -2.06
CA PRO A 33 7.81 14.08 -1.87
C PRO A 33 7.24 13.59 -3.19
N LEU A 34 6.82 12.33 -3.25
CA LEU A 34 6.07 11.79 -4.39
C LEU A 34 4.68 12.45 -4.52
N PRO A 35 4.16 12.60 -5.74
CA PRO A 35 2.77 13.01 -5.95
C PRO A 35 1.75 12.04 -5.31
N ASP A 36 0.65 12.57 -4.78
CA ASP A 36 -0.38 11.77 -4.10
C ASP A 36 -0.99 10.68 -5.00
N ASN A 37 -1.14 10.94 -6.31
CA ASN A 37 -1.64 9.97 -7.28
C ASN A 37 -0.69 8.77 -7.46
N GLU A 38 0.62 8.97 -7.35
CA GLU A 38 1.59 7.87 -7.40
C GLU A 38 1.49 6.96 -6.17
N ILE A 39 1.25 7.54 -4.99
CA ILE A 39 1.00 6.78 -3.75
C ILE A 39 -0.28 5.95 -3.92
N MET A 40 -1.39 6.57 -4.36
CA MET A 40 -2.65 5.85 -4.60
C MET A 40 -2.48 4.70 -5.61
N LYS A 41 -1.77 4.94 -6.72
CA LYS A 41 -1.49 3.93 -7.74
C LYS A 41 -0.68 2.76 -7.16
N THR A 42 0.30 3.06 -6.33
CA THR A 42 1.13 2.07 -5.64
C THR A 42 0.30 1.20 -4.71
N VAL A 43 -0.50 1.81 -3.83
CA VAL A 43 -1.38 1.07 -2.90
C VAL A 43 -2.38 0.21 -3.66
N ARG A 44 -3.04 0.76 -4.69
CA ARG A 44 -4.00 0.00 -5.52
C ARG A 44 -3.38 -1.23 -6.16
N SER A 45 -2.17 -1.09 -6.73
CA SER A 45 -1.47 -2.21 -7.38
C SER A 45 -1.14 -3.32 -6.38
N ILE A 46 -0.68 -2.95 -5.18
CA ILE A 46 -0.31 -3.91 -4.13
C ILE A 46 -1.55 -4.54 -3.51
N ALA A 47 -2.62 -3.77 -3.26
CA ALA A 47 -3.88 -4.29 -2.76
C ALA A 47 -4.46 -5.36 -3.67
N ARG A 48 -4.42 -5.14 -5.00
CA ARG A 48 -4.85 -6.16 -5.98
C ARG A 48 -4.04 -7.45 -5.85
N ARG A 49 -2.71 -7.34 -5.78
CA ARG A 49 -1.82 -8.51 -5.61
C ARG A 49 -2.07 -9.24 -4.29
N GLU A 50 -2.38 -8.51 -3.22
CA GLU A 50 -2.69 -9.13 -1.92
C GLU A 50 -4.03 -9.87 -1.92
N VAL A 51 -5.04 -9.39 -2.65
CA VAL A 51 -6.30 -10.14 -2.87
C VAL A 51 -6.01 -11.42 -3.65
N GLU A 52 -5.34 -11.32 -4.80
CA GLU A 52 -4.98 -12.48 -5.64
C GLU A 52 -4.15 -13.52 -4.84
N ARG A 53 -3.24 -13.05 -3.98
CA ARG A 53 -2.42 -13.91 -3.10
C ARG A 53 -3.25 -14.64 -2.05
N ARG A 54 -4.27 -14.00 -1.47
CA ARG A 54 -5.14 -14.60 -0.46
C ARG A 54 -6.05 -15.66 -1.09
N GLU A 55 -6.66 -15.34 -2.22
CA GLU A 55 -7.48 -16.29 -2.98
C GLU A 55 -6.69 -17.56 -3.33
N ARG A 56 -5.44 -17.40 -3.80
CA ARG A 56 -4.54 -18.55 -4.08
C ARG A 56 -4.18 -19.37 -2.84
N ARG A 57 -4.14 -18.75 -1.65
CA ARG A 57 -3.86 -19.44 -0.39
C ARG A 57 -5.08 -20.20 0.10
N ASP A 58 -6.27 -19.64 -0.07
CA ASP A 58 -7.53 -20.24 0.38
C ASP A 58 -8.01 -21.35 -0.58
N ALA A 59 -7.55 -21.34 -1.83
CA ALA A 59 -7.79 -22.40 -2.82
C ALA A 59 -6.83 -23.62 -2.69
N ARG A 60 -5.91 -23.63 -1.71
CA ARG A 60 -4.96 -24.72 -1.41
C ARG A 60 -5.35 -25.46 -0.14
#